data_AF-A0A2E8B9A8-F1
#
_entry.id   AF-A0A2E8B9A8-F1
#
_cell.length_a   1.000
_cell.length_b   1.000
_cell.length_c   1.000
_cell.angle_alpha   90.00
_cell.angle_beta   90.00
_cell.angle_gamma   90.00
#
_symmetry.space_group_name_H-M   'P 1'
#
loop_
_entity.id
_entity.type
_entity.pdbx_description
1 polymer ?
#
loop_
_entity_poly.entity_id
_entity_poly.type
_entity_poly.pdbx_seq_one_letter_code
_entity_poly.pdbx_strand_id
1 'polypeptide(L)'
;MNGQHLSKRLKEAGYELALSDNWQKVKVSGSSKLSAPLRAQLEAGREDILCWLKAEALADGLSGRILHQGEVDVPSDYWRFYSNK
;
A
#
# COMPACT_ATOMS: atom_id res chain seq x y z
N MET A 1 9.14 -0.42 -3.34
CA MET A 1 8.31 -1.63 -3.11
C MET A 1 7.65 -2.06 -4.43
N ASN A 2 7.45 -3.36 -4.65
CA ASN A 2 6.80 -3.87 -5.88
C ASN A 2 5.34 -3.41 -6.03
N GLY A 3 4.62 -3.19 -4.92
CA GLY A 3 3.23 -2.70 -4.93
C GLY A 3 3.04 -1.35 -5.63
N GLN A 4 3.97 -0.40 -5.43
CA GLN A 4 3.94 0.90 -6.09
C GLN A 4 4.09 0.79 -7.61
N HIS A 5 5.04 -0.06 -8.05
CA HIS A 5 5.30 -0.27 -9.47
C HIS A 5 4.09 -0.93 -10.16
N LEU A 6 3.45 -1.91 -9.50
CA LEU A 6 2.26 -2.55 -10.04
C LEU A 6 1.06 -1.60 -10.09
N SER A 7 0.88 -0.77 -9.05
CA SER A 7 -0.17 0.25 -8.99
C SER A 7 -0.07 1.24 -10.16
N LYS A 8 1.16 1.73 -10.43
CA LYS A 8 1.41 2.64 -11.56
C LYS A 8 1.08 2.00 -12.91
N ARG A 9 1.53 0.76 -13.14
CA ARG A 9 1.24 0.02 -14.39
C ARG A 9 -0.25 -0.22 -14.60
N LEU A 10 -0.99 -0.48 -13.53
CA LEU A 10 -2.45 -0.65 -13.60
C LEU A 10 -3.14 0.67 -13.94
N LYS A 11 -2.71 1.77 -13.33
CA LYS A 11 -3.20 3.13 -13.66
C LYS A 11 -2.95 3.49 -15.12
N GLU A 12 -1.76 3.21 -15.64
CA GLU A 12 -1.41 3.39 -17.06
C GLU A 12 -2.27 2.52 -17.99
N ALA A 13 -2.69 1.34 -17.53
CA ALA A 13 -3.60 0.45 -18.23
C ALA A 13 -5.09 0.82 -18.04
N GLY A 14 -5.41 1.93 -17.38
CA GLY A 14 -6.78 2.41 -17.17
C GLY A 14 -7.53 1.73 -16.02
N TYR A 15 -6.80 1.11 -15.09
CA TYR A 15 -7.33 0.49 -13.89
C TYR A 15 -6.96 1.28 -12.65
N GLU A 16 -7.88 1.37 -11.71
CA GLU A 16 -7.68 1.99 -10.42
C GLU A 16 -7.69 0.94 -9.32
N LEU A 17 -6.79 1.11 -8.35
CA LEU A 17 -6.68 0.27 -7.18
C LEU A 17 -7.16 1.04 -5.96
N ALA A 18 -8.04 0.43 -5.18
CA ALA A 18 -8.53 0.98 -3.93
C ALA A 18 -8.50 -0.06 -2.82
N LEU A 19 -8.47 0.38 -1.57
CA LEU A 19 -8.72 -0.50 -0.43
C LEU A 19 -10.22 -0.78 -0.28
N SER A 20 -10.56 -1.99 0.19
CA SER A 20 -11.87 -2.22 0.77
C SER A 20 -12.06 -1.40 2.04
N ASP A 21 -13.31 -1.21 2.45
CA ASP A 21 -13.65 -0.31 3.58
C ASP A 21 -13.08 -0.81 4.91
N ASN A 22 -12.88 -2.12 5.03
CA ASN A 22 -12.20 -2.76 6.16
C ASN A 22 -10.67 -2.93 5.97
N TRP A 23 -10.11 -2.41 4.88
CA TRP A 23 -8.69 -2.40 4.54
C TRP A 23 -8.05 -3.80 4.41
N GLN A 24 -8.85 -4.84 4.18
CA GLN A 24 -8.36 -6.23 4.06
C GLN A 24 -8.19 -6.71 2.62
N LYS A 25 -8.81 -6.02 1.65
CA LYS A 25 -8.83 -6.42 0.25
C LYS A 25 -8.47 -5.26 -0.65
N VAL A 26 -7.94 -5.60 -1.82
CA VAL A 26 -7.72 -4.65 -2.92
C VAL A 26 -8.93 -4.75 -3.85
N LYS A 27 -9.60 -3.62 -4.07
CA LYS A 27 -10.63 -3.46 -5.09
C LYS A 27 -9.94 -2.95 -6.37
N VAL A 28 -10.30 -3.53 -7.51
CA VAL A 28 -9.82 -3.11 -8.82
C VAL A 28 -11.02 -2.60 -9.60
N SER A 29 -10.98 -1.35 -10.05
CA SER A 29 -11.97 -0.73 -10.92
C SER A 29 -11.36 -0.42 -12.28
N GLY A 30 -12.14 -0.51 -13.35
CA GLY A 30 -11.68 -0.22 -14.70
C GLY A 30 -12.81 -0.35 -15.70
N SER A 31 -12.66 0.29 -16.87
CA SER A 31 -13.68 0.29 -17.93
C SER A 31 -13.78 -1.05 -18.68
N SER A 32 -12.77 -1.90 -18.56
CA SER A 32 -12.70 -3.21 -19.21
C SER A 32 -12.36 -4.33 -18.22
N LYS A 33 -12.57 -5.58 -18.63
CA LYS A 33 -12.18 -6.73 -17.81
C LYS A 33 -10.66 -6.81 -17.71
N LEU A 34 -10.17 -6.95 -16.49
CA LEU A 34 -8.77 -7.16 -16.19
C LEU A 34 -8.23 -8.38 -16.97
N SER A 35 -7.13 -8.19 -17.70
CA SER A 35 -6.53 -9.29 -18.46
C SER A 35 -5.96 -10.37 -17.53
N ALA A 36 -5.95 -11.62 -17.99
CA ALA A 36 -5.45 -12.74 -17.19
C ALA A 36 -4.00 -12.56 -16.70
N PRO A 37 -3.05 -12.01 -17.50
CA PRO A 37 -1.69 -11.75 -17.03
C PRO A 37 -1.59 -10.70 -15.93
N LEU A 38 -2.43 -9.64 -16.00
CA LEU A 38 -2.47 -8.60 -14.96
C LEU A 38 -3.11 -9.14 -13.68
N ARG A 39 -4.14 -9.96 -13.81
CA ARG A 39 -4.76 -10.64 -12.68
C ARG A 39 -3.78 -11.55 -11.94
N ALA A 40 -3.01 -12.36 -12.66
CA ALA A 40 -2.00 -13.22 -12.05
C ALA A 40 -0.91 -12.43 -11.30
N GLN A 41 -0.49 -11.28 -11.86
CA GLN A 41 0.46 -10.39 -11.18
C GLN A 41 -0.13 -9.74 -9.91
N LEU A 42 -1.40 -9.34 -9.95
CA LEU A 42 -2.11 -8.81 -8.78
C LEU A 42 -2.26 -9.86 -7.68
N GLU A 43 -2.55 -11.11 -8.04
CA GLU A 43 -2.66 -12.22 -7.10
C GLU A 43 -1.28 -12.56 -6.49
N ALA A 44 -0.22 -12.60 -7.30
CA ALA A 44 1.14 -12.86 -6.83
C ALA A 44 1.71 -11.73 -5.94
N GLY A 45 1.36 -10.47 -6.23
CA GLY A 45 1.81 -9.28 -5.49
C GLY A 45 0.81 -8.77 -4.45
N ARG A 46 -0.21 -9.57 -4.10
CA ARG A 46 -1.37 -9.09 -3.32
C ARG A 46 -0.98 -8.43 -2.00
N GLU A 47 -0.09 -9.07 -1.24
CA GLU A 47 0.31 -8.58 0.08
C GLU A 47 1.09 -7.26 -0.01
N ASP A 48 2.03 -7.18 -0.96
CA ASP A 48 2.80 -5.97 -1.22
C ASP A 48 1.91 -4.79 -1.63
N ILE A 49 0.91 -5.03 -2.48
CA ILE A 49 -0.03 -4.01 -2.94
C ILE A 49 -0.94 -3.58 -1.80
N LEU A 50 -1.42 -4.53 -0.99
CA LEU A 50 -2.24 -4.22 0.17
C LEU A 50 -1.46 -3.37 1.19
N CYS A 51 -0.19 -3.72 1.43
CA CYS A 51 0.70 -2.96 2.29
C CYS A 51 0.93 -1.54 1.76
N TRP A 52 1.22 -1.41 0.45
CA TRP A 52 1.40 -0.12 -0.22
C TRP A 52 0.14 0.76 -0.14
N LEU A 53 -1.03 0.23 -0.47
CA LEU A 53 -2.27 1.01 -0.44
C LEU A 53 -2.65 1.45 0.98
N LYS A 54 -2.34 0.64 2.01
CA LYS A 54 -2.51 1.07 3.41
C LYS A 54 -1.57 2.21 3.76
N ALA A 55 -0.31 2.14 3.31
CA ALA A 55 0.66 3.21 3.54
C ALA A 55 0.22 4.51 2.85
N GLU A 56 -0.27 4.45 1.61
CA GLU A 56 -0.81 5.61 0.89
C GLU A 56 -2.05 6.19 1.58
N ALA A 57 -3.02 5.35 1.95
CA ALA A 57 -4.23 5.81 2.67
C ALA A 57 -3.89 6.44 4.03
N LEU A 58 -2.87 5.91 4.72
CA LEU A 58 -2.34 6.52 5.94
C LEU A 58 -1.63 7.85 5.65
N ALA A 59 -0.84 7.94 4.58
CA ALA A 59 -0.17 9.18 4.19
C ALA A 59 -1.16 10.28 3.78
N ASP A 60 -2.26 9.93 3.12
CA ASP A 60 -3.33 10.87 2.75
C ASP A 60 -4.13 11.35 3.98
N GLY A 61 -4.35 10.46 4.96
CA GLY A 61 -5.09 10.78 6.19
C GLY A 61 -4.24 11.45 7.28
N LEU A 62 -2.93 11.26 7.26
CA LEU A 62 -2.00 11.96 8.12
C LEU A 62 -1.65 13.29 7.45
N SER A 63 -1.88 14.41 8.13
CA SER A 63 -1.26 15.69 7.76
C SER A 63 0.25 15.63 8.09
N GLY A 64 0.98 14.71 7.46
CA GLY A 64 2.36 14.36 7.76
C GLY A 64 2.89 13.30 6.80
N ARG A 65 4.16 13.41 6.41
CA ARG A 65 4.82 12.45 5.52
C ARG A 65 5.29 11.22 6.30
N ILE A 66 5.29 10.05 5.66
CA ILE A 66 5.99 8.86 6.17
C ILE A 66 7.49 9.19 6.20
N LEU A 67 8.10 9.13 7.38
CA LEU A 67 9.52 9.39 7.56
C LEU A 67 10.29 8.07 7.51
N HIS A 68 11.39 8.02 6.76
CA HIS A 68 12.27 6.85 6.77
C HIS A 68 13.04 6.77 8.09
N GLN A 69 13.50 5.57 8.48
CA GLN A 69 14.17 5.33 9.76
C GLN A 69 15.48 6.13 9.96
N GLY A 70 16.00 6.79 8.91
CA GLY A 70 17.12 7.72 8.97
C GLY A 70 16.73 9.22 8.99
N GLU A 71 15.44 9.55 8.92
CA GLU A 71 14.93 10.92 8.92
C GLU A 71 14.39 11.37 10.29
N VAL A 72 14.34 10.46 11.27
CA VAL A 72 13.88 10.74 12.63
C VAL A 72 14.76 10.01 13.63
N ASP A 73 15.38 10.76 14.54
CA ASP A 73 15.88 10.19 15.78
C ASP A 73 14.68 9.86 16.65
N VAL A 74 14.18 8.63 16.56
CA VAL A 74 13.19 8.12 17.51
C VAL A 74 13.89 8.04 18.86
N PRO A 75 13.48 8.84 19.88
CA PRO A 75 14.16 8.84 21.17
C PRO A 75 14.21 7.42 21.74
N SER A 76 15.35 7.02 22.30
CA SER A 76 15.54 5.67 22.84
C SER A 76 14.48 5.28 23.88
N ASP A 77 13.99 6.26 24.64
CA ASP A 77 12.92 6.08 25.63
C ASP A 77 11.53 5.86 25.03
N TYR A 78 11.30 6.17 23.75
CA TYR A 78 10.03 5.92 23.07
C TYR A 78 9.70 4.42 23.04
N TRP A 79 10.73 3.58 22.89
CA TRP A 79 10.60 2.12 22.86
C TRP A 79 10.30 1.50 24.23
N ARG A 80 10.54 2.20 25.35
CA ARG A 80 10.20 1.69 26.70
C ARG A 80 8.70 1.40 26.85
N PHE A 81 7.85 2.11 26.13
CA PHE A 81 6.40 1.92 26.16
C PHE A 81 5.90 0.77 25.27
N TYR A 82 6.75 0.28 24.36
CA TYR A 82 6.43 -0.76 23.38
C TYR A 82 7.28 -2.02 23.52
N SER A 83 8.08 -2.13 24.59
CA SER A 83 8.81 -3.34 24.91
C SER A 83 7.81 -4.43 25.28
N ASN A 84 7.52 -5.32 24.33
CA ASN A 84 6.76 -6.55 24.56
C ASN A 84 7.41 -7.35 25.68
N LYS A 85 6.65 -7.68 26.71
CA LYS A 85 6.88 -8.90 27.50
C LYS A 85 6.54 -10.11 26.66
#